data_AF-A0A7V8YR80-F1
#
_entry.id   AF-A0A7V8YR80-F1
#
_cell.length_a   1.000
_cell.length_b   1.000
_cell.length_c   1.000
_cell.angle_alpha   90.00
_cell.angle_beta   90.00
_cell.angle_gamma   90.00
#
_symmetry.space_group_name_H-M   'P 1'
#
loop_
_entity.id
_entity.type
_entity.pdbx_description
1 polymer ?
#
loop_
_entity_poly.entity_id
_entity_poly.type
_entity_poly.pdbx_seq_one_letter_code
_entity_poly.pdbx_strand_id
1 'polypeptide(L)'
;MSTDAWLTLTVVIATIGVLATERFPPALVMMASVVILLVADVVDEEGAFSGFSNEAPFIVAALYVVAGAAEATGALERVTQWIFGRDRSDGSVGAERRDLARIVGPTTLGSGFIANTPLVALMAPRVVAWSRR
;
A
#
# COMPACT_ATOMS: atom_id res chain seq x y z
N MET A 1 10.79 -25.83 24.76
CA MET A 1 10.06 -24.66 24.20
C MET A 1 8.77 -24.53 25.00
N SER A 2 8.44 -23.33 25.51
CA SER A 2 7.24 -23.13 26.32
C SER A 2 5.98 -23.39 25.49
N THR A 3 4.90 -23.83 26.14
CA THR A 3 3.57 -24.00 25.54
C THR A 3 3.13 -22.72 24.81
N ASP A 4 3.44 -21.57 25.40
CA ASP A 4 3.13 -20.23 24.88
C ASP A 4 3.82 -19.96 23.55
N ALA A 5 5.06 -20.44 23.36
CA ALA A 5 5.79 -20.26 22.12
C ALA A 5 5.14 -21.04 20.95
N TRP A 6 4.67 -22.26 21.21
CA TRP A 6 3.95 -23.06 20.21
C TRP A 6 2.58 -22.48 19.89
N LEU A 7 1.87 -21.97 20.89
CA LEU A 7 0.58 -21.30 20.68
C LEU A 7 0.76 -20.03 19.83
N THR A 8 1.73 -19.18 20.20
CA THR A 8 2.07 -17.96 19.45
C THR A 8 2.41 -18.28 17.99
N LEU A 9 3.29 -19.26 17.77
CA LEU A 9 3.69 -19.65 16.42
C LEU A 9 2.49 -20.14 15.59
N THR A 10 1.61 -20.93 16.19
CA THR A 10 0.41 -21.43 15.52
C THR A 10 -0.52 -20.29 15.13
N VAL A 11 -0.75 -19.33 16.03
CA VAL A 11 -1.57 -18.14 15.76
C VAL A 11 -0.96 -17.29 14.65
N VAL A 12 0.35 -17.08 14.65
CA VAL A 12 1.04 -16.31 13.58
C VAL A 12 0.90 -17.00 12.23
N ILE A 13 1.16 -18.31 12.13
CA ILE A 13 1.02 -19.06 10.89
C ILE A 13 -0.43 -19.02 10.39
N ALA A 14 -1.41 -19.20 11.28
CA ALA A 14 -2.82 -19.10 10.94
C ALA A 14 -3.19 -17.70 10.44
N THR A 15 -2.69 -16.65 11.08
CA THR A 15 -2.91 -15.24 10.68
C THR A 15 -2.42 -15.03 9.25
N ILE A 16 -1.18 -15.44 8.95
CA ILE A 16 -0.60 -15.32 7.61
C ILE A 16 -1.42 -16.12 6.59
N GLY A 17 -1.81 -17.35 6.95
CA GLY A 17 -2.63 -18.20 6.09
C GLY A 17 -3.99 -17.57 5.75
N VAL A 18 -4.68 -17.01 6.74
CA VAL A 18 -5.96 -16.33 6.53
C VAL A 18 -5.77 -15.06 5.69
N LEU A 19 -4.76 -14.24 5.99
CA LEU A 19 -4.46 -13.04 5.22
C LEU A 19 -4.15 -13.36 3.75
N ALA A 20 -3.41 -14.45 3.48
CA ALA A 20 -3.11 -14.89 2.13
C ALA A 20 -4.35 -15.32 1.33
N THR A 21 -5.45 -15.67 1.99
CA THR A 21 -6.72 -15.97 1.29
C THR A 21 -7.50 -14.73 0.88
N GLU A 22 -7.15 -13.54 1.40
CA GLU A 22 -7.84 -12.26 1.18
C GLU A 22 -9.36 -12.28 1.46
N ARG A 23 -9.87 -13.31 2.16
CA ARG A 23 -11.31 -13.48 2.41
C ARG A 23 -11.86 -12.56 3.49
N PHE A 24 -10.99 -12.03 4.36
CA PHE A 24 -11.37 -11.21 5.49
C PHE A 24 -10.57 -9.90 5.50
N PRO A 25 -11.15 -8.80 6.01
CA PRO A 25 -10.41 -7.55 6.18
C PRO A 25 -9.18 -7.75 7.08
N PRO A 26 -7.98 -7.28 6.68
CA PRO A 26 -6.77 -7.50 7.46
C PRO A 26 -6.86 -7.02 8.91
N ALA A 27 -7.53 -5.88 9.14
CA ALA A 27 -7.74 -5.34 10.48
C ALA A 27 -8.50 -6.32 11.39
N LEU A 28 -9.52 -7.00 10.85
CA LEU A 28 -10.30 -7.98 11.60
C LEU A 28 -9.44 -9.20 11.96
N VAL A 29 -8.66 -9.71 11.00
CA VAL A 29 -7.79 -10.88 11.21
C VAL A 29 -6.73 -10.57 12.26
N MET A 30 -6.05 -9.42 12.13
CA MET A 30 -5.02 -8.99 13.09
C MET A 30 -5.60 -8.81 14.50
N MET A 31 -6.77 -8.16 14.63
CA MET A 31 -7.44 -7.97 15.91
C MET A 31 -7.83 -9.32 16.55
N ALA A 32 -8.39 -10.24 15.77
CA ALA A 32 -8.73 -11.58 16.24
C ALA A 32 -7.50 -12.33 16.77
N SER A 33 -6.36 -12.26 16.06
CA SER A 33 -5.12 -12.90 16.49
C SER A 33 -4.60 -12.37 17.82
N VAL A 34 -4.62 -11.05 18.03
CA VAL A 34 -4.22 -10.44 19.31
C VAL A 34 -5.19 -10.85 20.43
N VAL A 35 -6.50 -10.84 20.18
CA VAL A 35 -7.50 -11.27 21.15
C VAL A 35 -7.31 -12.74 21.56
N ILE A 36 -6.99 -13.62 20.61
CA ILE A 36 -6.70 -15.04 20.91
C ILE A 36 -5.50 -15.16 21.85
N LEU A 37 -4.42 -14.41 21.59
CA LEU A 37 -3.23 -14.43 22.45
C LEU A 37 -3.47 -13.85 23.84
N LEU A 38 -4.27 -12.78 23.93
CA LEU A 38 -4.67 -12.15 25.19
C LEU A 38 -5.55 -13.08 26.04
N VAL A 39 -6.57 -13.70 25.44
CA VAL A 39 -7.45 -14.66 26.16
C VAL A 39 -6.70 -15.92 26.56
N ALA A 40 -5.68 -16.32 25.80
CA ALA A 40 -4.79 -17.43 26.14
C ALA A 40 -3.74 -17.07 27.21
N ASP A 41 -3.75 -15.84 27.75
CA ASP A 41 -2.80 -15.33 28.75
C ASP A 41 -1.33 -15.41 28.28
N VAL A 42 -1.11 -15.38 26.96
CA VAL A 42 0.24 -15.37 26.36
C VAL A 42 0.81 -13.96 26.28
N VAL A 43 -0.06 -12.96 26.17
CA VAL A 43 0.26 -11.54 26.14
C VAL A 43 -0.67 -10.83 27.11
N ASP A 44 -0.13 -9.87 27.86
CA ASP A 44 -0.88 -9.01 28.76
C ASP A 44 -1.54 -7.83 28.03
N GLU A 45 -2.29 -7.01 28.77
CA GLU A 45 -2.98 -5.83 28.22
C GLU A 45 -2.00 -4.86 27.57
N GLU A 46 -0.86 -4.59 28.22
CA GLU A 46 0.19 -3.72 27.68
C GLU A 46 0.76 -4.26 26.37
N GLY A 47 1.06 -5.56 26.31
CA GLY A 47 1.53 -6.21 25.10
C GLY A 47 0.49 -6.21 23.98
N ALA A 48 -0.79 -6.40 24.29
CA ALA A 48 -1.87 -6.38 23.32
C ALA A 48 -2.08 -4.98 22.69
N PHE A 49 -1.91 -3.91 23.48
CA PHE A 49 -2.03 -2.53 23.01
C PHE A 49 -0.72 -1.90 22.51
N SER A 50 0.43 -2.56 22.71
CA SER A 50 1.76 -2.06 22.34
C SER A 50 1.88 -1.63 20.88
N GLY A 51 1.15 -2.27 19.96
CA GLY A 51 1.12 -1.92 18.54
C GLY A 51 0.51 -0.54 18.25
N PHE A 52 -0.44 -0.07 19.09
CA PHE A 52 -1.02 1.27 18.96
C PHE A 52 -0.09 2.36 19.49
N SER A 53 0.81 2.03 20.40
CA SER A 53 1.85 2.94 20.90
C SER A 53 3.04 3.07 19.94
N ASN A 54 3.06 2.29 18.86
CA ASN A 54 4.11 2.37 17.85
C ASN A 54 3.95 3.66 17.02
N GLU A 55 5.05 4.36 16.77
CA GLU A 55 5.06 5.57 15.94
C GLU A 55 4.74 5.28 14.46
N ALA A 56 5.05 4.07 13.97
CA ALA A 56 4.93 3.72 12.57
C ALA A 56 3.51 3.87 11.99
N PRO A 57 2.42 3.37 12.64
CA PRO A 57 1.06 3.66 12.22
C PRO A 57 0.74 5.15 12.06
N PHE A 58 1.25 6.00 12.97
CA PHE A 58 1.03 7.45 12.90
C PHE A 58 1.78 8.09 11.72
N ILE A 59 3.01 7.65 11.45
CA ILE A 59 3.76 8.08 10.25
C ILE A 59 3.00 7.71 8.98
N VAL A 60 2.50 6.48 8.89
CA VAL A 60 1.70 6.03 7.74
C VAL A 60 0.41 6.85 7.61
N ALA A 61 -0.29 7.11 8.71
CA ALA A 61 -1.48 7.95 8.71
C ALA A 61 -1.19 9.37 8.20
N ALA A 62 -0.08 9.99 8.64
CA ALA A 62 0.35 11.29 8.16
C ALA A 62 0.66 11.28 6.65
N LEU A 63 1.33 10.24 6.15
CA LEU A 63 1.57 10.06 4.71
C LEU A 63 0.26 9.93 3.92
N TYR A 64 -0.75 9.26 4.46
CA TYR A 64 -2.08 9.20 3.83
C TYR A 64 -2.77 10.57 3.77
N VAL A 65 -2.63 11.40 4.82
CA VAL A 65 -3.15 12.78 4.80
C VAL A 65 -2.44 13.62 3.73
N VAL A 66 -1.11 13.53 3.66
CA VAL A 66 -0.31 14.24 2.65
C VAL A 66 -0.67 13.77 1.24
N ALA A 67 -0.82 12.46 1.04
CA ALA A 67 -1.25 11.87 -0.23
C ALA A 67 -2.64 12.37 -0.64
N GLY A 68 -3.60 12.38 0.29
CA GLY A 68 -4.95 12.91 0.05
C GLY A 68 -4.96 14.41 -0.29
N ALA A 69 -4.10 15.21 0.36
CA ALA A 69 -3.94 16.62 0.02
C ALA A 69 -3.32 16.82 -1.38
N ALA A 70 -2.34 16.00 -1.76
CA ALA A 70 -1.75 16.02 -3.09
C ALA A 70 -2.75 15.62 -4.19
N GLU A 71 -3.65 14.68 -3.89
CA GLU A 71 -4.76 14.27 -4.76
C GLU A 71 -5.81 15.38 -4.88
N ALA A 72 -6.29 15.93 -3.76
CA ALA A 72 -7.31 16.99 -3.74
C ALA A 72 -6.86 18.28 -4.45
N THR A 73 -5.56 18.60 -4.43
CA THR A 73 -5.00 19.79 -5.11
C THR A 73 -4.74 19.56 -6.60
N GLY A 74 -4.94 18.33 -7.10
CA GLY A 74 -4.54 17.92 -8.44
C GLY A 74 -3.05 18.12 -8.69
N ALA A 75 -2.23 18.23 -7.64
CA ALA A 75 -0.80 18.41 -7.77
C ALA A 75 -0.17 17.21 -8.46
N LEU A 76 -0.65 16.01 -8.14
CA LEU A 76 -0.22 14.79 -8.81
C LEU A 76 -0.63 14.78 -10.29
N GLU A 77 -1.84 15.21 -10.61
CA GLU A 77 -2.34 15.38 -11.99
C GLU A 77 -1.49 16.39 -12.78
N ARG A 78 -1.09 17.49 -12.13
CA ARG A 78 -0.34 18.59 -12.75
C ARG A 78 1.10 18.18 -12.98
N VAL A 79 1.74 17.52 -12.01
CA VAL A 79 3.09 16.95 -12.13
C VAL A 79 3.11 15.84 -13.20
N THR A 80 2.13 14.95 -13.19
CA THR A 80 2.01 13.92 -14.23
C THR A 80 1.79 14.55 -15.59
N GLN A 81 0.86 15.49 -15.77
CA GLN A 81 0.69 16.20 -17.07
C GLN A 81 1.95 16.97 -17.52
N TRP A 82 2.71 17.55 -16.58
CA TRP A 82 3.95 18.24 -16.89
C TRP A 82 5.04 17.28 -17.38
N ILE A 83 5.11 16.09 -16.78
CA ILE A 83 6.10 15.07 -17.16
C ILE A 83 5.67 14.29 -18.42
N PHE A 84 4.37 14.03 -18.58
CA PHE A 84 3.84 13.30 -19.72
C PHE A 84 3.77 14.14 -20.99
N GLY A 85 3.63 15.46 -20.88
CA GLY A 85 3.59 16.38 -22.03
C GLY A 85 2.37 16.16 -22.94
N ARG A 86 1.92 17.24 -23.60
CA ARG A 86 0.88 17.15 -24.64
C ARG A 86 1.50 16.53 -25.90
N ASP A 87 0.92 15.42 -26.36
CA ASP A 87 0.97 14.86 -27.72
C ASP A 87 2.33 14.78 -28.46
N ARG A 88 2.71 13.53 -28.81
CA ARG A 88 2.84 13.01 -30.20
C ARG A 88 3.68 11.73 -30.15
N SER A 89 3.01 10.58 -30.08
CA SER A 89 3.62 9.29 -30.41
C SER A 89 3.66 9.16 -31.93
N ASP A 90 4.81 9.42 -32.53
CA ASP A 90 5.14 8.92 -33.86
C ASP A 90 5.46 7.43 -33.69
N GLY A 91 4.70 6.54 -34.33
CA GLY A 91 4.55 5.10 -34.04
C GLY A 91 5.79 4.22 -34.24
N SER A 92 6.94 4.65 -33.71
CA SER A 92 8.23 3.95 -33.77
C SER A 92 8.50 3.17 -32.48
N VAL A 93 9.15 2.01 -32.61
CA VAL A 93 9.52 1.11 -31.49
C VAL A 93 10.42 1.80 -30.44
N GLY A 94 11.13 2.88 -30.81
CA GLY A 94 11.89 3.71 -29.86
C GLY A 94 11.02 4.62 -28.99
N ALA A 95 9.81 4.96 -29.44
CA ALA A 95 8.86 5.79 -28.70
C ALA A 95 8.21 5.03 -27.53
N GLU A 96 7.96 3.72 -27.68
CA GLU A 96 7.34 2.88 -26.64
C GLU A 96 8.19 2.79 -25.37
N ARG A 97 9.50 2.58 -25.51
CA ARG A 97 10.43 2.57 -24.35
C ARG A 97 10.51 3.92 -23.66
N ARG A 98 10.41 5.01 -24.43
CA ARG A 98 10.41 6.38 -23.91
C ARG A 98 9.11 6.70 -23.17
N ASP A 99 7.98 6.21 -23.66
CA ASP A 99 6.68 6.39 -23.04
C ASP A 99 6.55 5.56 -21.76
N LEU A 100 7.05 4.32 -21.74
CA LEU A 100 7.18 3.52 -20.52
C LEU A 100 8.09 4.20 -19.49
N ALA A 101 9.25 4.72 -19.89
CA ALA A 101 10.14 5.46 -18.97
C ALA A 101 9.47 6.72 -18.39
N ARG A 102 8.59 7.37 -19.16
CA ARG A 102 7.79 8.52 -18.71
C ARG A 102 6.66 8.12 -17.79
N ILE A 103 6.15 6.88 -17.87
CA ILE A 103 5.15 6.34 -16.92
C ILE A 103 5.84 5.89 -15.64
N VAL A 104 6.90 5.11 -15.76
CA VAL A 104 7.61 4.50 -14.63
C VAL A 104 8.36 5.54 -13.82
N GLY A 105 9.06 6.50 -14.44
CA GLY A 105 9.89 7.48 -13.72
C GLY A 105 9.12 8.31 -12.68
N PRO A 106 8.03 9.00 -13.06
CA PRO A 106 7.23 9.83 -12.15
C PRO A 106 6.48 8.99 -11.11
N THR A 107 5.97 7.83 -11.53
CA THR A 107 5.27 6.88 -10.65
C THR A 107 6.20 6.38 -9.56
N THR A 108 7.45 6.04 -9.90
CA THR A 108 8.48 5.60 -8.94
C THR A 108 8.90 6.74 -8.00
N LEU A 109 9.08 7.96 -8.51
CA LEU A 109 9.40 9.12 -7.66
C LEU A 109 8.22 9.50 -6.74
N GLY A 110 6.98 9.38 -7.22
CA GLY A 110 5.77 9.65 -6.45
C GLY A 110 5.45 8.58 -5.40
N SER A 111 5.77 7.30 -5.67
CA SER A 111 5.48 6.16 -4.78
C SER A 111 6.13 6.27 -3.39
N GLY A 112 7.22 7.02 -3.26
CA GLY A 112 7.86 7.29 -1.96
C GLY A 112 7.11 8.30 -1.07
N PHE A 113 6.23 9.11 -1.65
CA PHE A 113 5.53 10.20 -0.94
C PHE A 113 4.00 10.08 -1.01
N ILE A 114 3.49 9.28 -1.94
CA ILE A 114 2.07 9.10 -2.22
C ILE A 114 1.73 7.66 -1.90
N ALA A 115 0.63 7.44 -1.16
CA ALA A 115 0.12 6.10 -0.93
C ALA A 115 -0.07 5.37 -2.27
N ASN A 116 0.42 4.14 -2.37
CA ASN A 116 0.41 3.39 -3.62
C ASN A 116 -1.01 3.16 -4.18
N THR A 117 -2.02 3.08 -3.31
CA THR A 117 -3.43 2.79 -3.68
C THR A 117 -4.09 3.87 -4.57
N PRO A 118 -4.14 5.17 -4.20
CA PRO A 118 -4.68 6.22 -5.08
C PRO A 118 -3.80 6.46 -6.32
N LEU A 119 -2.48 6.34 -6.19
CA LEU A 119 -1.57 6.51 -7.31
C LEU A 119 -1.83 5.47 -8.42
N VAL A 120 -2.05 4.21 -8.04
CA VAL A 120 -2.46 3.16 -8.98
C VAL A 120 -3.86 3.44 -9.55
N ALA A 121 -4.82 3.87 -8.74
CA ALA A 121 -6.16 4.21 -9.22
C ALA A 121 -6.15 5.31 -10.29
N LEU A 122 -5.26 6.30 -10.16
CA LEU A 122 -5.10 7.40 -11.11
C LEU A 122 -4.36 6.98 -12.40
N MET A 123 -3.34 6.12 -12.27
CA MET A 123 -2.50 5.69 -13.39
C MET A 123 -3.11 4.55 -14.21
N ALA A 124 -3.82 3.62 -13.57
CA ALA A 124 -4.41 2.43 -14.21
C ALA A 124 -5.25 2.76 -15.47
N PRO A 125 -6.23 3.70 -15.45
CA PRO A 125 -7.02 3.99 -16.65
C PRO A 125 -6.16 4.58 -17.79
N ARG A 126 -5.09 5.34 -17.48
CA ARG A 126 -4.21 5.90 -18.50
C ARG A 126 -3.33 4.83 -19.16
N VAL A 127 -2.82 3.89 -18.36
CA VAL A 127 -2.05 2.74 -18.86
C VAL A 127 -2.93 1.84 -19.74
N VAL A 128 -4.18 1.59 -19.33
CA VAL A 128 -5.15 0.80 -20.11
C VAL A 128 -5.53 1.49 -21.43
N ALA A 129 -5.65 2.81 -21.44
CA ALA A 129 -5.92 3.56 -22.68
C ALA A 129 -4.72 3.52 -23.65
N TRP A 130 -3.49 3.56 -23.13
CA TRP A 130 -2.27 3.42 -23.92
C TRP A 130 -2.11 2.01 -24.50
N SER A 131 -2.36 0.96 -23.70
CA SER A 131 -2.20 -0.43 -24.16
C SER A 131 -3.23 -0.89 -25.20
N ARG A 132 -4.31 -0.11 -25.38
CA ARG A 132 -5.36 -0.36 -26.39
C ARG A 132 -5.12 0.38 -27.70
N ARG A 133 -4.10 1.23 -27.80
CA ARG A 133 -3.62 1.82 -29.06
C ARG A 133 -2.66 0.87 -29.76
#